data_AF-A0A556MVL6-F1
#
_entry.id   AF-A0A556MVL6-F1
#
_cell.length_a   1.000
_cell.length_b   1.000
_cell.length_c   1.000
_cell.angle_alpha   90.00
_cell.angle_beta   90.00
_cell.angle_gamma   90.00
#
_symmetry.space_group_name_H-M   'P 1'
#
loop_
_entity.id
_entity.type
_entity.pdbx_description
1 polymer ?
#
loop_
_entity_poly.entity_id
_entity_poly.type
_entity_poly.pdbx_seq_one_letter_code
_entity_poly.pdbx_strand_id
1 'polypeptide(L)'
;MNWKLIFQLSVFGLIMAFATISLIPEKIEPVFWVIIFAFCAYVIAKAAPGKYFLHGFLVSLVNCVWITAVHCFFYDSYVAHHHDMAAMYTGIHPRKMMLVYGPAFGIMFGLVLGLFAFIASKAVKKTA
;
A
#
# COMPACT_ATOMS: atom_id res chain seq x y z
N MET A 1 -14.70 -6.57 -12.76
CA MET A 1 -13.65 -5.95 -11.93
C MET A 1 -14.25 -4.67 -11.35
N ASN A 2 -14.19 -4.46 -10.04
CA ASN A 2 -14.77 -3.25 -9.44
C ASN A 2 -13.66 -2.20 -9.23
N TRP A 3 -13.39 -1.41 -10.27
CA TRP A 3 -12.36 -0.36 -10.23
C TRP A 3 -12.68 0.74 -9.20
N LYS A 4 -13.96 1.06 -9.01
CA LYS A 4 -14.39 2.02 -7.99
C LYS A 4 -13.93 1.57 -6.60
N LEU A 5 -14.12 0.30 -6.27
CA LEU A 5 -13.66 -0.28 -5.00
C LEU A 5 -12.13 -0.20 -4.86
N ILE A 6 -11.40 -0.52 -5.93
CA ILE A 6 -9.93 -0.46 -5.94
C ILE A 6 -9.45 0.96 -5.64
N PHE A 7 -9.98 1.96 -6.35
CA PHE A 7 -9.59 3.36 -6.14
C PHE A 7 -9.99 3.85 -4.75
N GLN A 8 -11.19 3.54 -4.27
CA GLN A 8 -11.63 3.92 -2.92
C GLN A 8 -10.74 3.35 -1.82
N LEU A 9 -10.38 2.07 -1.90
CA LEU A 9 -9.46 1.44 -0.94
C LEU A 9 -8.03 1.95 -1.11
N SER A 10 -7.63 2.37 -2.30
CA SER A 10 -6.28 2.93 -2.50
C SER A 10 -6.07 4.31 -1.83
N VAL A 11 -7.15 5.01 -1.48
CA VAL A 11 -7.06 6.28 -0.75
C VAL A 11 -6.39 6.10 0.61
N PHE A 12 -6.53 4.94 1.25
CA PHE A 12 -5.79 4.65 2.49
C PHE A 12 -4.28 4.68 2.28
N GLY A 13 -3.80 4.21 1.13
CA GLY A 13 -2.38 4.30 0.78
C GLY A 13 -1.93 5.74 0.56
N LEU A 14 -2.77 6.58 -0.04
CA LEU A 14 -2.48 8.01 -0.20
C LEU A 14 -2.44 8.74 1.15
N ILE A 15 -3.40 8.47 2.04
CA ILE A 15 -3.42 9.04 3.40
C ILE A 15 -2.15 8.61 4.15
N MET A 16 -1.78 7.34 4.07
CA MET A 16 -0.53 6.84 4.66
C MET A 16 0.70 7.51 4.05
N ALA A 17 0.74 7.72 2.74
CA ALA A 17 1.86 8.39 2.09
C ALA A 17 2.09 9.80 2.64
N PHE A 18 1.02 10.54 2.93
CA PHE A 18 1.14 11.85 3.58
C PHE A 18 1.48 11.75 5.06
N ALA A 19 0.88 10.80 5.78
CA ALA A 19 1.13 10.62 7.21
C ALA A 19 2.59 10.22 7.49
N THR A 20 3.21 9.46 6.60
CA THR A 20 4.61 9.00 6.70
C THR A 20 5.64 10.08 6.36
N ILE A 21 5.21 11.22 5.82
CA ILE A 21 6.12 12.36 5.62
C ILE A 21 6.47 13.04 6.95
N SER A 22 5.57 13.05 7.94
CA SER A 22 5.75 13.89 9.14
C SER A 22 5.18 13.34 10.46
N LEU A 23 4.14 12.51 10.41
CA LEU A 23 3.40 12.08 11.60
C LEU A 23 3.77 10.66 12.05
N ILE A 24 4.06 9.78 11.11
CA ILE A 24 4.28 8.36 11.36
C ILE A 24 5.76 8.03 11.16
N PRO A 25 6.53 7.75 12.24
CA PRO A 25 7.90 7.29 12.12
C PRO A 25 8.01 5.83 11.64
N GLU A 26 9.14 5.52 11.00
CA GLU A 26 9.45 4.26 10.32
C GLU A 26 9.10 2.99 11.11
N LYS A 27 9.35 2.98 12.42
CA LYS A 27 9.17 1.79 13.27
C LYS A 27 7.71 1.37 13.47
N ILE A 28 6.77 2.32 13.35
CA ILE A 28 5.35 2.04 13.60
C ILE A 28 4.54 1.91 12.30
N GLU A 29 5.08 2.31 11.15
CA GLU A 29 4.41 2.14 9.85
C GLU A 29 3.87 0.73 9.60
N PRO A 30 4.61 -0.36 9.91
CA PRO A 30 4.13 -1.71 9.62
C PRO A 30 2.83 -2.05 10.35
N VAL A 31 2.63 -1.51 11.55
CA VAL A 31 1.41 -1.74 12.35
C VAL A 31 0.19 -1.14 11.63
N PHE A 32 0.31 0.09 11.13
CA PHE A 32 -0.76 0.74 10.37
C PHE A 32 -1.05 -0.01 9.06
N TRP A 33 -0.01 -0.46 8.35
CA TRP A 33 -0.17 -1.24 7.13
C TRP A 33 -0.92 -2.55 7.37
N VAL A 34 -0.61 -3.29 8.44
CA VAL A 34 -1.33 -4.52 8.79
C VAL A 34 -2.81 -4.25 9.06
N ILE A 35 -3.13 -3.20 9.80
CA ILE A 35 -4.52 -2.81 10.09
C ILE A 35 -5.26 -2.46 8.78
N ILE A 36 -4.64 -1.65 7.93
CA ILE A 36 -5.20 -1.26 6.63
C ILE A 36 -5.38 -2.49 5.73
N PHE A 37 -4.43 -3.41 5.70
CA PHE A 37 -4.52 -4.61 4.86
C PHE A 37 -5.62 -5.54 5.34
N ALA A 38 -5.77 -5.73 6.65
CA ALA A 38 -6.87 -6.50 7.22
C ALA A 38 -8.23 -5.86 6.89
N PHE A 39 -8.35 -4.54 7.03
CA PHE A 39 -9.55 -3.80 6.66
C PHE A 39 -9.87 -3.92 5.17
N CYS A 40 -8.91 -3.64 4.29
CA CYS A 40 -9.06 -3.74 2.84
C CYS A 40 -9.43 -5.17 2.43
N ALA A 41 -8.78 -6.20 2.98
CA ALA A 41 -9.10 -7.59 2.70
C ALA A 41 -10.54 -7.94 3.07
N TYR A 42 -11.01 -7.48 4.24
CA TYR A 42 -12.38 -7.67 4.69
C TYR A 42 -13.40 -6.96 3.79
N VAL A 43 -13.15 -5.70 3.44
CA VAL A 43 -14.05 -4.94 2.54
C VAL A 43 -14.08 -5.57 1.15
N ILE A 44 -12.94 -6.00 0.61
CA ILE A 44 -12.86 -6.72 -0.67
C ILE A 44 -13.66 -8.02 -0.59
N ALA A 45 -13.53 -8.79 0.49
CA ALA A 45 -14.28 -10.03 0.68
C ALA A 45 -15.81 -9.80 0.67
N LYS A 46 -16.28 -8.69 1.24
CA LYS A 46 -17.72 -8.34 1.27
C LYS A 46 -18.24 -7.73 -0.03
N ALA A 47 -17.50 -6.80 -0.63
CA ALA A 47 -18.00 -5.93 -1.68
C ALA A 47 -17.54 -6.31 -3.09
N ALA A 48 -16.50 -7.15 -3.23
CA ALA A 48 -16.03 -7.55 -4.55
C ALA A 48 -16.97 -8.61 -5.16
N PRO A 49 -17.34 -8.48 -6.45
CA PRO A 49 -18.17 -9.47 -7.14
C PRO A 49 -17.44 -10.79 -7.43
N GLY A 50 -16.14 -10.90 -7.08
CA GLY A 50 -15.26 -12.03 -7.34
C GLY A 50 -13.83 -11.56 -7.60
N LYS A 51 -12.94 -12.47 -8.01
CA LYS A 51 -11.51 -12.18 -8.27
C LYS A 51 -10.83 -11.42 -7.11
N TYR A 52 -11.06 -11.88 -5.87
CA TYR A 52 -10.65 -11.19 -4.63
C TYR A 52 -9.14 -10.93 -4.57
N PHE A 53 -8.34 -11.94 -4.94
CA PHE A 53 -6.89 -11.81 -5.04
C PHE A 53 -6.48 -10.65 -5.95
N LEU A 54 -7.08 -10.58 -7.14
CA LEU A 54 -6.76 -9.55 -8.11
C LEU A 54 -7.19 -8.15 -7.64
N HIS A 55 -8.30 -8.03 -6.90
CA HIS A 55 -8.67 -6.75 -6.28
C HIS A 55 -7.63 -6.31 -5.25
N GLY A 56 -7.21 -7.21 -4.36
CA GLY A 56 -6.17 -6.90 -3.36
C GLY A 56 -4.84 -6.54 -4.00
N PHE A 57 -4.43 -7.30 -5.01
CA PHE A 57 -3.21 -7.02 -5.78
C PHE A 57 -3.24 -5.64 -6.45
N LEU A 58 -4.34 -5.31 -7.13
CA LEU A 58 -4.49 -4.01 -7.81
C LEU A 58 -4.59 -2.84 -6.83
N VAL A 59 -5.22 -3.01 -5.65
CA VAL A 59 -5.22 -1.99 -4.59
C VAL A 59 -3.79 -1.63 -4.19
N SER A 60 -2.93 -2.62 -3.94
CA SER A 60 -1.53 -2.36 -3.58
C SER A 60 -0.72 -1.74 -4.71
N LEU A 61 -0.99 -2.10 -5.98
CA LEU A 61 -0.32 -1.44 -7.11
C LEU A 61 -0.69 0.04 -7.22
N VAL A 62 -1.97 0.39 -7.05
CA VAL A 62 -2.40 1.79 -7.04
C VAL A 62 -1.82 2.52 -5.81
N ASN A 63 -1.78 1.87 -4.65
CA ASN A 63 -1.11 2.41 -3.46
C ASN A 63 0.37 2.72 -3.72
N CYS A 64 1.09 1.81 -4.39
CA CYS A 64 2.48 2.02 -4.76
C CYS A 64 2.64 3.31 -5.58
N VAL A 65 1.74 3.58 -6.54
CA VAL A 65 1.78 4.83 -7.32
C VAL A 65 1.60 6.04 -6.40
N TRP A 66 0.61 6.01 -5.50
CA TRP A 66 0.38 7.11 -4.56
C TRP A 66 1.56 7.36 -3.63
N ILE A 67 2.07 6.30 -2.98
CA ILE A 67 3.17 6.38 -2.03
C ILE A 67 4.43 6.88 -2.72
N THR A 68 4.79 6.27 -3.86
CA THR A 68 6.00 6.66 -4.60
C THR A 68 5.90 8.10 -5.09
N ALA A 69 4.75 8.53 -5.61
CA ALA A 69 4.58 9.90 -6.09
C ALA A 69 4.74 10.93 -4.95
N VAL A 70 4.08 10.67 -3.82
CA VAL A 70 4.12 11.56 -2.64
C VAL A 70 5.52 11.58 -2.03
N HIS A 71 6.15 10.43 -1.81
CA HIS A 71 7.51 10.36 -1.25
C HIS A 71 8.57 10.94 -2.20
N CYS A 72 8.42 10.80 -3.51
CA CYS A 72 9.30 11.46 -4.47
C CYS A 72 9.16 12.99 -4.47
N PHE A 73 7.92 13.49 -4.37
CA PHE A 73 7.64 14.93 -4.39
C PHE A 73 8.09 15.60 -3.09
N PHE A 74 7.81 14.97 -1.94
CA PHE A 74 8.16 15.47 -0.60
C PHE A 74 9.40 14.78 -0.02
N TYR A 75 10.34 14.42 -0.90
CA TYR A 75 11.51 13.62 -0.54
C TYR A 75 12.28 14.17 0.67
N ASP A 76 12.56 15.47 0.69
CA ASP A 76 13.38 16.10 1.73
C ASP A 76 12.73 15.98 3.13
N SER A 77 11.40 16.12 3.18
CA SER A 77 10.63 15.94 4.42
C SER A 77 10.51 14.47 4.82
N TYR A 78 10.35 13.57 3.84
CA TYR A 78 10.25 12.13 4.08
C TYR A 78 11.53 11.57 4.70
N VAL A 79 12.70 11.90 4.15
CA VAL A 79 13.99 11.36 4.63
C VAL A 79 14.43 11.92 5.97
N ALA A 80 13.88 13.07 6.39
CA ALA A 80 14.08 13.60 7.73
C ALA A 80 13.48 12.69 8.82
N HIS A 81 12.54 11.80 8.45
CA HIS A 81 11.87 10.88 9.37
C HIS A 81 12.17 9.39 9.05
N HIS A 82 12.86 9.11 7.94
CA HIS A 82 13.13 7.77 7.40
C HIS A 82 14.61 7.58 7.03
N HIS A 83 15.47 7.66 8.04
CA HIS A 83 16.92 7.60 7.85
C HIS A 83 17.40 6.23 7.35
N ASP A 84 16.77 5.13 7.76
CA ASP A 84 17.19 3.78 7.34
C ASP A 84 16.85 3.55 5.85
N MET A 85 15.68 4.01 5.41
CA MET A 85 15.33 4.03 3.99
C MET A 85 16.26 4.91 3.16
N ALA A 86 16.69 6.07 3.69
CA ALA A 86 17.66 6.92 3.01
C ALA A 86 19.04 6.23 2.88
N ALA A 87 19.46 5.49 3.91
CA ALA A 87 20.70 4.74 3.92
C ALA A 87 20.71 3.58 2.90
N MET A 88 19.56 3.02 2.53
CA MET A 88 19.45 1.99 1.48
C MET A 88 19.80 2.51 0.07
N TYR A 89 19.78 3.83 -0.15
CA TYR A 89 19.96 4.42 -1.48
C TYR A 89 21.42 4.78 -1.83
N THR A 90 22.42 4.21 -1.14
CA THR A 90 23.83 4.58 -1.37
C THR A 90 24.27 4.38 -2.83
N GLY A 91 24.83 5.43 -3.44
CA GLY A 91 25.45 5.37 -4.77
C GLY A 91 24.54 5.70 -5.95
N ILE A 92 23.23 5.88 -5.74
CA ILE A 92 22.26 6.29 -6.78
C ILE A 92 21.36 7.40 -6.24
N HIS A 93 20.93 8.32 -7.11
CA HIS A 93 20.01 9.39 -6.70
C HIS A 93 18.72 8.80 -6.08
N PRO A 94 18.36 9.13 -4.83
CA PRO A 94 17.29 8.48 -4.06
C PRO A 94 15.92 8.41 -4.77
N ARG A 95 15.52 9.48 -5.47
CA ARG A 95 14.28 9.48 -6.27
C ARG A 95 14.25 8.44 -7.40
N LYS A 96 15.40 8.07 -7.97
CA LYS A 96 15.50 7.01 -8.98
C LYS A 96 15.33 5.64 -8.34
N MET A 97 15.87 5.46 -7.12
CA MET A 97 15.69 4.23 -6.36
C MET A 97 14.24 4.05 -5.93
N MET A 98 13.55 5.11 -5.52
CA MET A 98 12.10 5.06 -5.24
C MET A 98 11.28 4.61 -6.46
N LEU A 99 11.67 5.01 -7.68
CA LEU A 99 11.00 4.58 -8.91
C LEU A 99 11.20 3.08 -9.22
N VAL A 100 12.29 2.48 -8.74
CA VAL A 100 12.59 1.04 -8.93
C VAL A 100 12.00 0.21 -7.79
N TYR A 101 12.21 0.62 -6.54
CA TYR A 101 11.71 -0.08 -5.37
C TYR A 101 10.20 0.07 -5.19
N GLY A 102 9.61 1.20 -5.56
CA GLY A 102 8.17 1.41 -5.49
C GLY A 102 7.40 0.26 -6.15
N PRO A 103 7.59 -0.02 -7.45
CA PRO A 103 6.96 -1.16 -8.13
C PRO A 103 7.26 -2.51 -7.47
N ALA A 104 8.49 -2.75 -7.02
CA ALA A 104 8.85 -4.00 -6.35
C ALA A 104 8.06 -4.20 -5.04
N PHE A 105 7.98 -3.17 -4.19
CA PHE A 105 7.16 -3.16 -2.99
C PHE A 105 5.67 -3.27 -3.33
N GLY A 106 5.20 -2.56 -4.35
CA GLY A 106 3.82 -2.64 -4.82
C GLY A 106 3.40 -4.05 -5.22
N ILE A 107 4.27 -4.77 -5.95
CA ILE A 107 4.06 -6.17 -6.32
C ILE A 107 4.07 -7.05 -5.06
N MET A 108 5.09 -6.95 -4.22
CA MET A 108 5.23 -7.77 -3.02
C MET A 108 4.04 -7.61 -2.08
N PHE A 109 3.69 -6.37 -1.72
CA PHE A 109 2.53 -6.07 -0.89
C PHE A 109 1.21 -6.37 -1.60
N GLY A 110 1.17 -6.31 -2.93
CA GLY A 110 0.03 -6.76 -3.73
C GLY A 110 -0.21 -8.26 -3.62
N LEU A 111 0.84 -9.07 -3.62
CA LEU A 111 0.73 -10.51 -3.39
C LEU A 111 0.19 -10.79 -1.98
N VAL A 112 0.69 -10.08 -0.96
CA VAL A 112 0.24 -10.21 0.43
C VAL A 112 -1.23 -9.82 0.58
N LEU A 113 -1.61 -8.62 0.13
CA LEU A 113 -2.99 -8.14 0.23
C LEU A 113 -3.94 -8.98 -0.62
N GLY A 114 -3.51 -9.42 -1.81
CA GLY A 114 -4.26 -10.34 -2.64
C GLY A 114 -4.54 -11.65 -1.93
N LEU A 115 -3.53 -12.23 -1.25
CA LEU A 115 -3.71 -13.46 -0.48
C LEU A 115 -4.66 -13.24 0.70
N PHE A 116 -4.51 -12.15 1.44
CA PHE A 116 -5.41 -11.82 2.55
C PHE A 116 -6.85 -11.65 2.08
N ALA A 117 -7.08 -10.92 0.98
CA ALA A 117 -8.40 -10.74 0.40
C ALA A 117 -9.02 -12.09 -0.06
N PHE A 118 -8.20 -12.98 -0.62
CA PHE A 118 -8.63 -14.31 -1.00
C PHE A 118 -9.02 -15.17 0.21
N ILE A 119 -8.19 -15.21 1.25
CA ILE A 119 -8.49 -15.96 2.48
C ILE A 119 -9.74 -15.37 3.16
N ALA A 120 -9.82 -14.06 3.31
CA ALA A 120 -10.97 -13.37 3.89
C ALA A 120 -12.27 -13.68 3.13
N SER A 121 -12.22 -13.80 1.79
CA SER A 121 -13.39 -14.15 0.98
C SER A 121 -13.96 -15.54 1.27
N LYS A 122 -13.18 -16.44 1.85
CA LYS A 122 -13.64 -17.77 2.28
C LYS A 122 -14.26 -17.76 3.67
N ALA A 123 -13.81 -16.86 4.55
CA ALA A 123 -14.27 -16.78 5.93
C ALA A 123 -15.49 -15.86 6.10
N VAL A 124 -15.60 -14.82 5.26
CA VAL A 124 -16.63 -13.79 5.39
C VAL A 124 -17.88 -14.19 4.59
N LYS A 125 -19.02 -14.28 5.28
CA LYS A 125 -20.33 -14.43 4.63
C LYS A 125 -20.68 -13.14 3.90
N LYS A 126 -21.12 -13.25 2.65
CA LYS A 126 -21.68 -12.11 1.90
C LYS A 126 -22.99 -11.69 2.57
N THR A 127 -23.16 -10.39 2.77
CA THR A 127 -24.47 -9.84 3.10
C THR A 127 -25.32 -9.98 1.82
N ALA A 128 -26.37 -10.78 1.89
CA ALA A 128 -27.32 -10.98 0.79
C ALA A 128 -28.09 -9.69 0.48
#